data_AF-A0A920KJP4-F1
#
_entry.id   AF-A0A920KJP4-F1
#
_cell.length_a   1.000
_cell.length_b   1.000
_cell.length_c   1.000
_cell.angle_alpha   90.00
_cell.angle_beta   90.00
_cell.angle_gamma   90.00
#
_symmetry.space_group_name_H-M   'P 1'
#
loop_
_entity.id
_entity.type
_entity.pdbx_description
1 polymer ?
#
loop_
_entity_poly.entity_id
_entity_poly.type
_entity_poly.pdbx_seq_one_letter_code
_entity_poly.pdbx_strand_id
1 'polypeptide(L)'
;MNKDLPIIIKKIFETPDRTIWEGDWLRILNLLLNDANLTVFWNVFLDNIQNNHSSRFSSLTLNKYIKWEVKGFIAQVVKNKINNIQKEKSLDSLMVYLSKKKIKIEHNLISKVVSSVYEN
;
A
#
# COMPACT_ATOMS: atom_id res chain seq x y z
N MET A 1 7.40 13.34 0.33
CA MET A 1 7.40 12.00 -0.30
C MET A 1 8.83 11.65 -0.66
N ASN A 2 9.22 10.38 -0.52
CA ASN A 2 10.52 9.89 -0.95
C ASN A 2 10.75 10.20 -2.45
N LYS A 3 11.95 10.69 -2.78
CA LYS A 3 12.36 11.01 -4.15
C LYS A 3 12.32 9.78 -5.07
N ASP A 4 12.59 8.60 -4.55
CA ASP A 4 12.67 7.35 -5.31
C ASP A 4 11.33 6.60 -5.39
N LEU A 5 10.28 7.17 -4.78
CA LEU A 5 8.93 6.61 -4.86
C LEU A 5 8.43 6.61 -6.32
N PRO A 6 7.76 5.54 -6.79
CA PRO A 6 7.26 5.49 -8.16
C PRO A 6 6.33 6.66 -8.49
N ILE A 7 6.51 7.25 -9.67
CA ILE A 7 5.79 8.47 -10.10
C ILE A 7 4.27 8.28 -10.02
N ILE A 8 3.76 7.09 -10.34
CA ILE A 8 2.33 6.81 -10.28
C ILE A 8 1.78 6.88 -8.84
N ILE A 9 2.54 6.43 -7.83
CA ILE A 9 2.14 6.54 -6.43
C ILE A 9 2.14 8.01 -6.00
N LYS A 10 3.18 8.77 -6.38
CA LYS A 10 3.24 10.22 -6.12
C LYS A 10 1.98 10.92 -6.67
N LYS A 11 1.64 10.67 -7.93
CA LYS A 11 0.44 11.25 -8.58
C LYS A 11 -0.87 10.85 -7.89
N ILE A 12 -0.98 9.63 -7.37
CA ILE A 12 -2.20 9.19 -6.66
C ILE A 12 -2.44 10.00 -5.38
N PHE A 13 -1.36 10.44 -4.71
CA PHE A 13 -1.40 11.09 -3.41
C PHE A 13 -0.84 12.52 -3.40
N GLU A 14 -0.69 13.15 -4.56
CA GLU A 14 -0.21 14.54 -4.68
C GLU A 14 -1.20 15.51 -4.03
N THR A 15 -2.50 15.26 -4.22
CA THR A 15 -3.61 15.96 -3.56
C THR A 15 -4.54 14.92 -2.93
N PRO A 16 -4.19 14.38 -1.75
CA PRO A 16 -5.00 13.36 -1.12
C PRO A 16 -6.34 13.97 -0.70
N ASP A 17 -7.43 13.24 -0.94
CA ASP A 17 -8.78 13.62 -0.52
C ASP A 17 -8.83 13.81 1.00
N ARG A 18 -9.02 15.05 1.44
CA ARG A 18 -8.98 15.42 2.86
C ARG A 18 -10.11 14.80 3.67
N THR A 19 -11.18 14.33 3.03
CA THR A 19 -12.30 13.65 3.68
C THR A 19 -11.92 12.25 4.16
N ILE A 20 -10.88 11.64 3.55
CA ILE A 20 -10.44 10.27 3.83
C ILE A 20 -9.05 10.29 4.48
N TRP A 21 -8.16 11.13 3.95
CA TRP A 21 -6.76 11.19 4.36
C TRP A 21 -6.55 12.29 5.39
N GLU A 22 -7.08 12.06 6.59
CA GLU A 22 -6.92 12.92 7.77
C GLU A 22 -6.51 12.12 9.01
N GLY A 23 -6.01 12.80 10.05
CA GLY A 23 -5.61 12.16 11.31
C GLY A 23 -4.64 10.99 11.11
N ASP A 24 -4.96 9.84 11.71
CA ASP A 24 -4.15 8.62 11.60
C ASP A 24 -4.01 8.10 10.16
N TRP A 25 -5.00 8.31 9.30
CA TRP A 25 -4.91 7.92 7.89
C TRP A 25 -3.82 8.71 7.17
N LEU A 26 -3.78 10.02 7.38
CA LEU A 26 -2.76 10.88 6.79
C LEU A 26 -1.38 10.60 7.39
N ARG A 27 -1.31 10.38 8.71
CA ARG A 27 -0.06 10.06 9.41
C ARG A 27 0.57 8.78 8.85
N ILE A 28 -0.21 7.70 8.78
CA ILE A 28 0.27 6.40 8.28
C ILE A 28 0.60 6.48 6.79
N LEU A 29 -0.23 7.16 5.98
CA LEU A 29 0.09 7.43 4.58
C LEU A 29 1.46 8.12 4.46
N ASN A 30 1.72 9.15 5.26
CA ASN A 30 3.00 9.86 5.24
C ASN A 30 4.18 8.98 5.64
N LEU A 31 4.04 8.08 6.63
CA LEU A 31 5.10 7.11 6.96
C LEU A 31 5.44 6.25 5.74
N LEU A 32 4.43 5.66 5.11
CA LEU A 32 4.60 4.76 3.97
C LEU A 32 5.18 5.44 2.72
N LEU A 33 4.84 6.71 2.48
CA LEU A 33 5.29 7.46 1.31
C LEU A 33 6.67 8.09 1.48
N ASN A 34 7.15 8.27 2.71
CA ASN A 34 8.45 8.88 3.00
C ASN A 34 9.53 7.86 3.37
N ASP A 35 9.17 6.62 3.70
CA ASP A 35 10.13 5.56 4.00
C ASP A 35 10.92 5.12 2.75
N ALA A 36 12.23 5.37 2.77
CA ALA A 36 13.15 4.99 1.69
C ALA A 36 13.26 3.48 1.50
N ASN A 37 13.04 2.68 2.55
CA ASN A 37 13.14 1.23 2.50
C ASN A 37 11.97 0.57 1.75
N LEU A 38 10.89 1.32 1.49
CA LEU A 38 9.69 0.82 0.82
C LEU A 38 9.72 0.99 -0.71
N THR A 39 10.75 1.60 -1.29
CA THR A 39 10.85 1.78 -2.76
C THR A 39 10.71 0.45 -3.51
N VAL A 40 11.42 -0.59 -3.07
CA VAL A 40 11.35 -1.93 -3.68
C VAL A 40 9.96 -2.53 -3.53
N PHE A 41 9.34 -2.39 -2.36
CA PHE A 41 7.97 -2.84 -2.13
C PHE A 41 7.00 -2.18 -3.11
N TRP A 42 7.07 -0.86 -3.28
CA TRP A 42 6.17 -0.13 -4.17
C TRP A 42 6.29 -0.57 -5.63
N ASN A 43 7.52 -0.82 -6.11
CA ASN A 43 7.73 -1.33 -7.46
C ASN A 43 7.11 -2.73 -7.65
N VAL A 44 7.44 -3.69 -6.77
CA VAL A 44 6.92 -5.06 -6.85
C VAL A 44 5.39 -5.09 -6.73
N PHE A 45 4.82 -4.24 -5.87
CA PHE A 45 3.38 -4.13 -5.70
C PHE A 45 2.70 -3.60 -6.97
N LEU A 46 3.26 -2.58 -7.60
CA LEU A 46 2.74 -2.04 -8.86
C LEU A 46 2.81 -3.07 -10.00
N ASP A 47 3.92 -3.79 -10.14
CA ASP A 47 4.07 -4.81 -11.18
C ASP A 47 3.01 -5.91 -11.04
N ASN A 48 2.76 -6.36 -9.80
CA ASN A 48 1.69 -7.33 -9.52
C ASN A 48 0.30 -6.79 -9.88
N ILE A 49 0.01 -5.53 -9.52
CA ILE A 49 -1.27 -4.90 -9.86
C ILE A 49 -1.44 -4.81 -11.38
N GLN A 50 -0.40 -4.37 -12.11
CA GLN A 50 -0.44 -4.23 -13.57
C GLN A 50 -0.68 -5.59 -14.24
N ASN A 51 -0.01 -6.64 -13.79
CA ASN A 51 -0.19 -8.01 -14.31
C ASN A 51 -1.58 -8.59 -13.99
N ASN A 52 -2.17 -8.23 -12.85
CA ASN A 52 -3.52 -8.63 -12.49
C ASN A 52 -4.59 -7.89 -13.30
N HIS A 53 -4.35 -6.63 -13.67
CA HIS A 53 -5.26 -5.83 -14.49
C HIS A 53 -5.48 -6.45 -15.87
N SER A 54 -4.37 -6.72 -16.57
CA SER A 54 -4.35 -7.25 -17.94
C SER A 54 -5.01 -8.61 -18.07
N SER A 55 -5.07 -9.39 -16.99
CA SER A 55 -5.66 -10.74 -16.98
C SER A 55 -7.10 -10.81 -16.47
N ARG A 56 -7.63 -9.79 -15.77
CA ARG A 56 -8.92 -9.90 -15.06
C ARG A 56 -9.84 -8.68 -15.06
N PHE A 57 -9.35 -7.49 -15.34
CA PHE A 57 -10.09 -6.24 -15.10
C PHE A 57 -10.03 -5.26 -16.27
N SER A 58 -10.03 -5.79 -17.51
CA SER A 58 -9.86 -5.03 -18.75
C SER A 58 -10.93 -3.94 -18.97
N SER A 59 -12.09 -4.02 -18.32
CA SER A 59 -13.15 -3.01 -18.41
C SER A 59 -12.84 -1.72 -17.66
N LEU A 60 -11.91 -1.74 -16.69
CA LEU A 60 -11.47 -0.56 -15.96
C LEU A 60 -10.17 -0.03 -16.57
N THR A 61 -9.96 1.28 -16.66
CA THR A 61 -8.66 1.82 -17.10
C THR A 61 -7.57 1.47 -16.09
N LEU A 62 -6.37 1.10 -16.55
CA LEU A 62 -5.24 0.70 -15.69
C LEU A 62 -4.98 1.72 -14.56
N ASN A 63 -4.98 3.03 -14.86
CA ASN A 63 -4.76 4.08 -13.87
C ASN A 63 -5.78 4.09 -12.74
N LYS A 64 -7.07 3.87 -13.05
CA LYS A 64 -8.12 3.76 -12.03
C LYS A 64 -7.93 2.50 -11.18
N TYR A 65 -7.51 1.40 -11.81
CA TYR A 65 -7.32 0.13 -11.12
C TYR A 65 -6.15 0.21 -10.14
N ILE A 66 -5.01 0.76 -10.58
CA ILE A 66 -3.86 1.02 -9.71
C ILE A 66 -4.24 1.93 -8.56
N LYS A 67 -4.97 3.03 -8.83
CA LYS A 67 -5.44 3.94 -7.77
C LYS A 67 -6.28 3.20 -6.73
N TRP A 68 -7.17 2.30 -7.13
CA TRP A 68 -8.02 1.55 -6.20
C TRP A 68 -7.24 0.54 -5.38
N GLU A 69 -6.38 -0.27 -6.01
CA GLU A 69 -5.60 -1.28 -5.29
C GLU A 69 -4.60 -0.64 -4.31
N VAL A 70 -3.97 0.47 -4.70
CA VAL A 70 -3.07 1.22 -3.82
C VAL A 70 -3.81 1.81 -2.62
N LYS A 71 -4.95 2.46 -2.84
CA LYS A 71 -5.77 2.98 -1.74
C LYS A 71 -6.28 1.86 -0.82
N GLY A 72 -6.71 0.75 -1.40
CA GLY A 72 -7.21 -0.41 -0.66
C GLY A 72 -6.14 -1.04 0.22
N PHE A 73 -4.90 -1.14 -0.28
CA PHE A 73 -3.79 -1.65 0.52
C PHE A 73 -3.49 -0.74 1.71
N ILE A 74 -3.35 0.57 1.49
CA ILE A 74 -3.07 1.51 2.57
C ILE A 74 -4.21 1.51 3.60
N ALA A 75 -5.47 1.43 3.15
CA ALA A 75 -6.61 1.30 4.06
C ALA A 75 -6.51 0.05 4.96
N GLN A 76 -6.03 -1.07 4.42
CA GLN A 76 -5.81 -2.28 5.22
C GLN A 76 -4.70 -2.07 6.26
N VAL A 77 -3.59 -1.42 5.88
CA VAL A 77 -2.49 -1.09 6.81
C VAL A 77 -2.99 -0.17 7.94
N VAL A 78 -3.72 0.89 7.58
CA VAL A 78 -4.30 1.84 8.54
C VAL A 78 -5.25 1.12 9.49
N LYS A 79 -6.15 0.29 8.96
CA LYS A 79 -7.10 -0.49 9.77
C LYS A 79 -6.41 -1.39 10.78
N ASN A 80 -5.31 -2.04 10.40
CA ASN A 80 -4.55 -2.88 11.32
C ASN A 80 -3.96 -2.04 12.47
N LYS A 81 -3.39 -0.88 12.16
CA LYS A 81 -2.78 0.01 13.16
C LYS A 81 -3.82 0.63 14.10
N ILE A 82 -4.93 1.16 13.56
CA ILE A 82 -5.99 1.80 14.37
C ILE A 82 -6.66 0.78 15.29
N ASN A 83 -6.87 -0.46 14.82
CA ASN A 83 -7.44 -1.53 15.64
C ASN A 83 -6.43 -2.13 16.63
N ASN A 84 -5.25 -1.52 16.79
CA ASN A 84 -4.18 -1.95 17.67
C ASN A 84 -3.81 -3.44 17.49
N ILE A 85 -3.87 -3.93 16.25
CA ILE A 85 -3.45 -5.30 15.93
C ILE A 85 -1.95 -5.38 16.20
N GLN A 86 -1.52 -6.40 16.96
CA GLN A 86 -0.09 -6.66 17.22
C GLN A 86 0.72 -6.72 15.92
N LYS A 87 1.97 -6.28 15.96
CA LYS A 87 2.85 -6.16 14.78
C LYS A 87 2.88 -7.45 13.96
N GLU A 88 3.04 -8.58 14.62
CA GLU A 88 3.11 -9.92 14.02
C GLU A 88 1.79 -10.28 13.34
N LYS A 89 0.66 -10.04 14.02
CA LYS A 89 -0.68 -10.28 13.46
C LYS A 89 -1.01 -9.34 12.29
N SER A 90 -0.43 -8.15 12.27
CA SER A 90 -0.59 -7.19 11.18
C SER A 90 0.08 -7.70 9.91
N LEU A 91 1.27 -8.30 10.03
CA LEU A 91 1.98 -8.94 8.93
C LEU A 91 1.14 -10.08 8.32
N ASP A 92 0.65 -11.01 9.14
CA ASP A 92 -0.21 -12.10 8.68
C ASP A 92 -1.48 -11.59 8.00
N SER A 93 -2.11 -10.56 8.58
CA SER A 93 -3.30 -9.93 8.02
C SER A 93 -3.04 -9.35 6.63
N LEU A 94 -1.92 -8.65 6.43
CA LEU A 94 -1.55 -8.11 5.12
C LEU A 94 -1.22 -9.20 4.11
N MET A 95 -0.53 -10.27 4.53
CA MET A 95 -0.25 -11.42 3.67
C MET A 95 -1.54 -12.10 3.19
N VAL A 96 -2.51 -12.29 4.09
CA VAL A 96 -3.84 -12.82 3.75
C VAL A 96 -4.58 -11.89 2.79
N TYR A 97 -4.55 -10.58 3.03
CA TYR A 97 -5.14 -9.58 2.14
C TYR A 97 -4.57 -9.67 0.72
N LEU A 98 -3.24 -9.68 0.59
CA LEU A 98 -2.55 -9.74 -0.70
C LEU A 98 -2.81 -11.06 -1.43
N SER A 99 -2.84 -12.18 -0.70
CA SER A 99 -3.18 -13.50 -1.26
C SER A 99 -4.59 -13.52 -1.87
N LYS A 100 -5.59 -12.94 -1.18
CA LYS A 100 -6.97 -12.80 -1.71
C LYS A 100 -7.01 -11.96 -2.99
N LYS A 101 -6.14 -10.96 -3.08
CA LYS A 101 -5.96 -10.11 -4.27
C LYS A 101 -5.12 -10.78 -5.37
N LYS A 102 -4.58 -11.98 -5.11
CA LYS A 102 -3.62 -12.69 -5.96
C LYS A 102 -2.39 -11.83 -6.29
N ILE A 103 -1.95 -11.05 -5.31
CA ILE A 103 -0.73 -10.25 -5.35
C ILE A 103 0.35 -11.03 -4.60
N LYS A 104 1.46 -11.32 -5.26
CA LYS A 104 2.58 -12.07 -4.69
C LYS A 104 3.69 -11.11 -4.31
N ILE A 105 3.87 -10.92 -3.01
CA ILE A 105 4.96 -10.11 -2.46
C ILE A 105 5.67 -10.95 -1.41
N GLU A 106 7.00 -10.88 -1.41
CA GLU A 106 7.82 -11.56 -0.43
C GLU A 106 7.55 -11.05 0.99
N HIS A 107 7.59 -11.97 1.94
CA HIS A 107 7.29 -11.69 3.34
C HIS A 107 8.20 -10.60 3.94
N ASN A 108 9.48 -10.57 3.56
CA ASN A 108 10.44 -9.54 3.97
C ASN A 108 9.99 -8.10 3.58
N LEU A 109 9.39 -7.92 2.40
CA LEU A 109 8.93 -6.62 1.92
C LEU A 109 7.68 -6.16 2.68
N ILE A 110 6.76 -7.08 3.01
CA ILE A 110 5.60 -6.74 3.86
C ILE A 110 6.04 -6.46 5.30
N SER A 111 7.02 -7.19 5.81
CA SER A 111 7.60 -6.92 7.13
C SER A 111 8.18 -5.50 7.22
N LYS A 112 8.80 -4.99 6.14
CA LYS A 112 9.25 -3.58 6.07
C LYS A 112 8.08 -2.60 6.14
N VAL A 113 6.98 -2.85 5.42
CA VAL A 113 5.76 -2.01 5.50
C VAL A 113 5.24 -1.95 6.93
N VAL A 114 5.11 -3.11 7.58
CA VAL A 114 4.63 -3.19 8.96
C VAL A 114 5.57 -2.44 9.90
N SER A 115 6.88 -2.65 9.79
CA SER A 115 7.87 -2.00 10.63
C SER A 115 7.83 -0.47 10.47
N SER A 116 7.69 0.03 9.24
CA SER A 116 7.53 1.47 8.92
C SER A 116 6.41 2.14 9.73
N VAL A 117 5.31 1.43 9.97
CA VAL A 117 4.10 1.94 10.65
C VAL A 117 4.08 1.66 12.16
N TYR A 118 4.84 0.66 12.62
CA TYR A 118 4.83 0.22 14.01
C TYR A 118 6.00 0.76 14.83
N GLU A 119 7.09 1.15 14.17
CA GLU A 119 8.32 1.64 14.81
C GLU A 119 8.43 3.19 14.74
N ASN A 120 7.43 3.86 14.16
CA ASN A 120 7.26 5.32 14.11
C ASN A 120 5.86 5.71 14.60
#